data_AF-A0A0F8WH56-F1
#
_entry.id   AF-A0A0F8WH56-F1
#
_cell.length_a   1.000
_cell.length_b   1.000
_cell.length_c   1.000
_cell.angle_alpha   90.00
_cell.angle_beta   90.00
_cell.angle_gamma   90.00
#
_symmetry.space_group_name_H-M   'P 1'
#
loop_
_entity.id
_entity.type
_entity.pdbx_description
1 polymer ?
#
loop_
_entity_poly.entity_id
_entity_poly.type
_entity_poly.pdbx_seq_one_letter_code
_entity_poly.pdbx_strand_id
1 'polypeptide(L)'
;MKLGDVVTNAIWVTGDESVGLRKRYEQDVTESIDTLCQGMGFIHGLVTFIEKHPESEDVPPVPDHIQGQRVRLLVAESTVVKKALEVIQESFVANLDKKDLAKLRSITRKAYAKH
;
A
#
# COMPACT_ATOMS: atom_id res chain seq x y z
N MET A 1 8.32 -10.16 3.17
CA MET A 1 6.89 -10.21 3.52
C MET A 1 6.34 -11.56 3.07
N LYS A 2 5.59 -12.24 3.94
CA LYS A 2 4.88 -13.51 3.70
C LYS A 2 3.49 -13.44 4.37
N LEU A 3 2.64 -14.42 4.07
CA LEU A 3 1.34 -14.53 4.73
C LEU A 3 1.51 -14.69 6.25
N GLY A 4 0.70 -13.96 7.00
CA GLY A 4 0.77 -13.91 8.46
C GLY A 4 1.81 -12.96 9.04
N ASP A 5 2.68 -12.34 8.22
CA ASP A 5 3.54 -11.26 8.71
C ASP A 5 2.68 -10.07 9.15
N VAL A 6 3.17 -9.33 10.14
CA VAL A 6 2.56 -8.06 10.58
C VAL A 6 3.38 -6.92 9.99
N VAL A 7 2.71 -6.07 9.23
CA VAL A 7 3.26 -4.78 8.78
C VAL A 7 2.96 -3.77 9.87
N THR A 8 4.00 -3.07 10.33
CA THR A 8 3.90 -2.06 11.36
C THR A 8 4.43 -0.73 10.87
N ASN A 9 3.77 0.35 11.28
CA ASN A 9 4.23 1.72 11.12
C ASN A 9 3.97 2.47 12.43
N ALA A 10 4.89 3.31 12.88
CA ALA A 10 4.76 4.00 14.15
C ALA A 10 5.22 5.45 14.05
N ILE A 11 4.48 6.34 14.72
CA ILE A 11 4.85 7.74 14.88
C ILE A 11 4.72 8.13 16.34
N TRP A 12 5.52 9.11 16.74
CA TRP A 12 5.32 9.83 17.98
C TRP A 12 4.26 10.91 17.82
N VAL A 13 3.31 10.94 18.74
CA VAL A 13 2.32 12.01 18.88
C VAL A 13 2.55 12.72 20.21
N THR A 14 2.39 14.03 20.21
CA THR A 14 2.59 14.93 21.36
C THR A 14 1.38 14.96 22.31
N GLY A 15 0.21 14.61 21.79
CA GLY A 15 -1.09 14.64 22.48
C GLY A 15 -1.83 15.97 22.33
N ASP A 16 -1.23 16.96 21.67
CA ASP A 16 -1.84 18.26 21.36
C ASP A 16 -2.42 18.30 19.93
N GLU A 17 -2.37 17.18 19.21
CA GLU A 17 -2.90 17.09 17.85
C GLU A 17 -4.43 17.26 17.82
N SER A 18 -4.90 18.06 16.86
CA SER A 18 -6.34 18.12 16.58
C SER A 18 -6.87 16.77 16.08
N VAL A 19 -8.14 16.48 16.35
CA VAL A 19 -8.83 15.28 15.86
C VAL A 19 -8.72 15.11 14.34
N GLY A 20 -8.76 16.23 13.60
CA GLY A 20 -8.62 16.22 12.14
C GLY A 20 -7.21 15.83 11.67
N LEU A 21 -6.18 16.26 12.39
CA LEU A 21 -4.79 15.92 12.09
C LEU A 21 -4.53 14.43 12.34
N ARG A 22 -5.01 13.90 13.47
CA ARG A 22 -4.92 12.47 13.78
C ARG A 22 -5.61 11.61 12.71
N LYS A 23 -6.83 11.98 12.32
CA LYS A 23 -7.57 11.24 11.29
C LYS A 23 -6.84 11.25 9.94
N ARG A 24 -6.22 12.37 9.57
CA ARG A 24 -5.40 12.44 8.36
C ARG A 24 -4.19 11.52 8.45
N TYR A 25 -3.49 11.50 9.57
CA TYR A 25 -2.36 10.58 9.78
C TYR A 25 -2.80 9.11 9.67
N GLU A 26 -3.93 8.73 10.28
CA GLU A 26 -4.46 7.36 10.17
C GLU A 26 -4.75 6.98 8.71
N GLN A 27 -5.26 7.93 7.90
CA GLN A 27 -5.47 7.74 6.46
C GLN A 27 -4.14 7.57 5.71
N ASP A 28 -3.20 8.50 5.91
CA ASP A 28 -1.90 8.49 5.22
C ASP A 28 -1.11 7.20 5.50
N VAL A 29 -1.17 6.70 6.74
CA VAL A 29 -0.52 5.43 7.12
C VAL A 29 -1.22 4.24 6.48
N THR A 30 -2.55 4.24 6.46
CA THR A 30 -3.32 3.16 5.81
C THR A 30 -2.95 3.10 4.33
N GLU A 31 -2.94 4.23 3.63
CA GLU A 31 -2.56 4.32 2.21
C GLU A 31 -1.10 3.89 1.97
N SER A 32 -0.20 4.19 2.92
CA SER A 32 1.19 3.76 2.85
C SER A 32 1.33 2.24 3.00
N ILE A 33 0.58 1.63 3.92
CA ILE A 33 0.54 0.17 4.11
C ILE A 33 -0.08 -0.50 2.87
N ASP A 34 -1.16 0.06 2.33
CA ASP A 34 -1.79 -0.39 1.09
C ASP A 34 -0.77 -0.39 -0.06
N THR A 35 -0.08 0.72 -0.27
CA THR A 35 0.90 0.88 -1.35
C THR A 35 2.06 -0.11 -1.21
N LEU A 36 2.58 -0.28 0.00
CA LEU A 36 3.64 -1.25 0.28
C LEU A 36 3.19 -2.69 -0.02
N CYS A 37 2.01 -3.08 0.48
CA CYS A 37 1.47 -4.41 0.27
C CYS A 37 1.20 -4.68 -1.21
N GLN A 38 0.54 -3.76 -1.90
CA GLN A 38 0.23 -3.88 -3.33
C GLN A 38 1.51 -3.95 -4.17
N GLY A 39 2.50 -3.10 -3.90
CA GLY A 39 3.79 -3.11 -4.59
C GLY A 39 4.56 -4.42 -4.42
N MET A 40 4.31 -5.15 -3.33
CA MET A 40 4.87 -6.47 -3.07
C MET A 40 3.95 -7.63 -3.50
N GLY A 41 2.79 -7.35 -4.09
CA GLY A 41 1.83 -8.37 -4.51
C GLY A 41 1.11 -9.05 -3.34
N PHE A 42 0.81 -8.32 -2.27
CA PHE A 42 0.10 -8.79 -1.10
C PHE A 42 -1.13 -7.91 -0.76
N ILE A 43 -2.05 -8.48 0.00
CA ILE A 43 -3.24 -7.83 0.55
C ILE A 43 -3.16 -7.96 2.07
N HIS A 44 -3.27 -6.85 2.78
CA HIS A 44 -3.30 -6.81 4.23
C HIS A 44 -4.74 -6.76 4.78
N GLY A 45 -4.87 -6.99 6.07
CA GLY A 45 -6.13 -6.96 6.80
C GLY A 45 -6.50 -5.57 7.24
N LEU A 46 -7.39 -5.49 8.23
CA LEU A 46 -7.71 -4.23 8.89
C LEU A 46 -6.43 -3.64 9.51
N VAL A 47 -6.25 -2.32 9.38
CA VAL A 47 -5.20 -1.59 10.09
C VAL A 47 -5.74 -1.23 11.47
N THR A 48 -5.07 -1.71 12.51
CA THR A 48 -5.41 -1.39 13.90
C THR A 48 -4.41 -0.38 14.46
N PHE A 49 -4.93 0.63 15.16
CA PHE A 49 -4.12 1.67 15.77
C PHE A 49 -4.07 1.47 17.29
N ILE A 50 -2.85 1.42 17.83
CA ILE A 50 -2.58 1.17 19.25
C ILE A 50 -1.68 2.29 19.75
N GLU A 51 -2.06 2.91 20.87
CA GLU A 51 -1.21 3.88 21.55
C GLU A 51 -0.40 3.21 22.65
N LYS A 52 0.91 3.46 22.67
CA LYS A 52 1.83 2.97 23.71
C LYS A 52 2.45 4.14 24.49
N HIS A 53 2.72 3.90 25.77
CA HIS A 53 3.39 4.86 26.63
C HIS A 53 4.89 4.91 26.30
N PRO A 54 5.56 6.08 26.34
CA PRO A 54 7.01 6.17 26.15
C PRO A 54 7.86 5.26 27.05
N GLU A 55 7.34 4.93 28.23
CA GLU A 55 8.02 4.11 29.25
C GLU A 55 7.71 2.61 29.14
N SER A 56 6.94 2.19 28.13
CA SER A 56 6.66 0.77 27.90
C SER A 56 7.91 0.04 27.36
N GLU A 57 8.05 -1.24 27.71
CA GLU A 57 9.25 -2.06 27.42
C GLU A 57 9.60 -2.12 25.92
N ASP A 58 8.59 -2.19 25.05
CA ASP A 58 8.76 -2.33 23.59
C ASP A 58 8.73 -0.99 22.83
N VAL A 59 8.88 0.13 23.52
CA VAL A 59 8.77 1.47 22.93
C VAL A 59 10.16 2.12 22.84
N PRO A 60 10.59 2.60 21.67
CA PRO A 60 11.85 3.32 21.54
C PRO A 60 11.86 4.59 22.40
N PRO A 61 13.04 5.18 22.66
CA PRO A 61 13.10 6.48 23.33
C PRO A 61 12.45 7.58 22.47
N VAL A 62 11.81 8.54 23.14
CA VAL A 62 11.24 9.73 22.48
C VAL A 62 12.37 10.59 21.91
N PRO A 63 12.32 10.99 20.63
CA PRO A 63 13.30 11.91 20.05
C PRO A 63 13.26 13.30 20.71
N ASP A 64 14.43 13.92 20.89
CA ASP A 64 14.60 15.19 21.62
C ASP A 64 13.75 16.38 21.11
N HIS A 65 13.39 16.36 19.82
CA HIS A 65 12.61 17.41 19.17
C HIS A 65 11.09 17.24 19.36
N ILE A 66 10.64 16.14 19.98
CA ILE A 66 9.24 15.87 20.25
C ILE A 66 8.96 16.19 21.70
N GLN A 67 8.11 17.19 21.93
CA GLN A 67 7.78 17.70 23.25
C GLN A 67 6.27 17.86 23.36
N GLY A 68 5.69 17.46 24.49
CA GLY A 68 4.25 17.54 24.74
C GLY A 68 3.90 16.98 26.12
N GLN A 69 2.74 17.36 26.66
CA GLN A 69 2.31 16.85 27.97
C GLN A 69 1.83 15.39 27.92
N ARG A 70 1.46 14.88 26.74
CA ARG A 70 0.86 13.56 26.57
C ARG A 70 1.49 12.80 25.41
N VAL A 71 2.82 12.78 25.38
CA VAL A 71 3.56 12.06 24.33
C VAL A 71 3.19 10.57 24.35
N ARG A 72 2.82 10.02 23.19
CA ARG A 72 2.50 8.60 22.98
C ARG A 72 3.09 8.12 21.66
N LEU A 73 3.40 6.83 21.58
CA LEU A 73 3.72 6.19 20.31
C LEU A 73 2.43 5.62 19.72
N LEU A 74 2.00 6.14 18.57
CA LEU A 74 0.87 5.62 17.82
C LEU A 74 1.38 4.59 16.81
N VAL A 75 1.05 3.33 17.06
CA VAL A 75 1.45 2.18 16.23
C VAL A 75 0.26 1.73 15.39
N ALA A 76 0.44 1.70 14.08
CA ALA A 76 -0.45 1.07 13.13
C ALA A 76 0.06 -0.33 12.82
N GLU A 77 -0.79 -1.33 12.96
CA GLU A 77 -0.46 -2.73 12.70
C GLU A 77 -1.48 -3.32 11.71
N SER A 78 -1.00 -4.11 10.76
CA SER A 78 -1.87 -4.87 9.87
C SER A 78 -1.25 -6.19 9.45
N THR A 79 -2.02 -7.27 9.54
CA THR A 79 -1.58 -8.61 9.16
C THR A 79 -1.71 -8.82 7.66
N VAL A 80 -0.72 -9.42 7.03
CA VAL A 80 -0.77 -9.83 5.63
C VAL A 80 -1.65 -11.07 5.49
N VAL A 81 -2.79 -10.93 4.80
CA VAL A 81 -3.82 -11.97 4.75
C VAL A 81 -3.76 -12.79 3.47
N LYS A 82 -3.42 -12.17 2.33
CA LYS A 82 -3.44 -12.84 1.02
C LYS A 82 -2.30 -12.37 0.13
N LYS A 83 -1.93 -13.21 -0.83
CA LYS A 83 -1.12 -12.82 -1.98
C LYS A 83 -2.07 -12.28 -3.05
N ALA A 84 -1.81 -11.10 -3.57
CA ALA A 84 -2.53 -10.59 -4.73
C ALA A 84 -2.25 -11.54 -5.91
N LEU A 85 -3.31 -11.92 -6.64
CA LEU A 85 -3.11 -12.59 -7.92
C LEU A 85 -2.43 -11.57 -8.84
N GLU A 86 -1.32 -11.96 -9.47
CA GLU A 86 -0.74 -11.15 -10.53
C GLU A 86 -1.79 -11.00 -11.61
N VAL A 87 -2.41 -9.82 -11.68
CA VAL A 87 -3.17 -9.43 -12.85
C VAL A 87 -2.10 -9.14 -13.90
N ILE A 88 -1.75 -10.17 -14.66
CA ILE A 88 -0.99 -9.98 -15.89
C ILE A 88 -1.91 -9.11 -16.75
N GLN A 89 -1.67 -7.80 -16.78
CA GLN A 89 -2.23 -6.93 -17.80
C GLN A 89 -1.54 -7.32 -19.11
N GLU A 90 -1.97 -8.45 -19.68
CA GLU A 90 -1.64 -8.79 -21.05
C GLU A 90 -2.31 -7.73 -21.91
N SER A 91 -1.53 -6.73 -22.31
CA SER A 91 -1.92 -5.89 -23.43
C SER A 91 -2.20 -6.83 -24.59
N PHE A 92 -3.39 -6.72 -25.19
CA PHE A 92 -3.76 -7.48 -26.39
C PHE A 92 -2.68 -7.40 -27.49
N VAL A 93 -1.87 -6.34 -27.47
CA VAL A 93 -0.79 -6.08 -28.42
C VAL A 93 0.55 -6.73 -28.01
N ALA A 94 0.75 -7.01 -26.71
CA ALA A 94 2.01 -7.53 -26.18
C ALA A 94 2.29 -9.00 -26.55
N ASN A 95 1.24 -9.79 -26.82
CA ASN A 95 1.33 -11.20 -27.20
C ASN A 95 1.10 -11.45 -28.71
N LEU A 96 1.18 -10.41 -29.56
CA LEU A 96 1.04 -10.59 -31.01
C LEU A 96 2.38 -10.98 -31.64
N ASP A 97 2.44 -12.19 -32.18
CA ASP A 97 3.57 -12.61 -32.99
C ASP A 97 3.58 -11.87 -34.34
N LYS A 98 4.73 -11.87 -35.02
CA LYS A 98 4.86 -11.30 -36.37
C LYS A 98 3.81 -11.85 -37.36
N LYS A 99 3.36 -13.09 -37.15
CA LYS A 99 2.31 -13.74 -37.95
C LYS A 99 0.92 -13.12 -37.69
N ASP A 100 0.59 -12.79 -36.45
CA ASP A 100 -0.69 -12.19 -36.10
C ASP A 100 -0.79 -10.74 -36.59
N LEU A 101 0.31 -10.00 -36.49
CA LEU A 101 0.44 -8.67 -37.10
C LEU A 101 0.26 -8.70 -38.62
N ALA A 102 0.82 -9.70 -39.31
CA ALA A 102 0.64 -9.87 -40.75
C ALA A 102 -0.82 -10.19 -41.11
N LYS A 103 -1.48 -11.03 -40.32
CA LYS A 103 -2.90 -11.38 -40.50
C LYS A 103 -3.82 -10.17 -40.27
N LEU A 104 -3.59 -9.41 -39.20
CA LEU A 104 -4.31 -8.17 -38.90
C LEU A 104 -4.18 -7.15 -40.04
N ARG A 105 -2.96 -6.95 -40.56
CA ARG A 105 -2.69 -6.06 -41.71
C ARG A 105 -3.39 -6.52 -42.98
N SER A 106 -3.46 -7.83 -43.23
CA SER A 106 -4.17 -8.39 -44.38
C SER A 106 -5.68 -8.13 -44.29
N ILE A 107 -6.27 -8.32 -43.11
CA ILE A 107 -7.70 -8.08 -42.87
C ILE A 107 -8.02 -6.58 -43.03
N THR A 108 -7.22 -5.68 -42.44
CA THR A 108 -7.45 -4.23 -42.57
C THR A 108 -7.31 -3.76 -44.01
N ARG A 109 -6.30 -4.23 -44.76
CA ARG A 109 -6.16 -3.90 -46.18
C ARG A 109 -7.36 -4.38 -47.01
N LYS A 110 -7.89 -5.57 -46.74
CA LYS A 110 -9.09 -6.09 -47.43
C LYS A 110 -10.35 -5.30 -47.09
N ALA A 111 -10.49 -4.83 -45.86
CA ALA A 111 -11.64 -4.02 -45.45
C ALA A 111 -11.62 -2.62 -46.10
N TYR A 112 -10.45 -1.98 -46.15
CA TYR A 112 -10.30 -0.64 -46.75
C TYR A 112 -10.22 -0.63 -48.28
N ALA A 113 -9.87 -1.76 -48.92
CA ALA A 113 -9.87 -1.88 -50.38
C ALA A 113 -11.27 -2.09 -50.99
N LYS A 114 -12.33 -2.23 -50.15
CA LYS A 114 -13.73 -2.34 -50.59
C LYS A 114 -14.46 -0.99 -50.64
N HIS A 115 -13.80 0.10 -50.31
CA HIS A 115 -14.23 1.49 -50.56
C HIS A 115 -13.36 2.10 -51.67
#